data_AF-A0A4Q9V3T0-F1
#
_entry.id   AF-A0A4Q9V3T0-F1
#
_cell.length_a   1.000
_cell.length_b   1.000
_cell.length_c   1.000
_cell.angle_alpha   90.00
_cell.angle_beta   90.00
_cell.angle_gamma   90.00
#
_symmetry.space_group_name_H-M   'P 1'
#
loop_
_entity.id
_entity.type
_entity.pdbx_description
1 polymer ?
#
loop_
_entity_poly.entity_id
_entity_poly.type
_entity_poly.pdbx_seq_one_letter_code
_entity_poly.pdbx_strand_id
1 'polypeptide(L)'
;MDIDTHYFLDTNALTRLHPKERTGNFFMKNCHIPSSVLNEVGDPIDKGKLSTLEYPINAKILEIVKRIMEKLDIHDTSLVNLYSNKGTADPFLVATAIYARDLEATKLFSTLYIVVSNDKAVRKICDCFDVETIDSTTFLTILKDNT
;
A
#
# COMPACT_ATOMS: atom_id res chain seq x y z
N MET A 1 2.26 24.54 -6.75
CA MET A 1 3.32 23.54 -6.99
C MET A 1 2.66 22.24 -6.62
N ASP A 2 2.35 21.41 -7.61
CA ASP A 2 1.67 20.14 -7.34
C ASP A 2 2.64 19.23 -6.60
N ILE A 3 2.19 18.68 -5.48
CA ILE A 3 2.96 17.73 -4.68
C ILE A 3 2.96 16.41 -5.45
N ASP A 4 4.16 15.90 -5.75
CA ASP A 4 4.30 14.59 -6.36
C ASP A 4 3.74 13.53 -5.41
N THR A 5 2.72 12.79 -5.85
CA THR A 5 1.95 11.89 -4.98
C THR A 5 1.93 10.49 -5.56
N HIS A 6 2.25 9.51 -4.70
CA HIS A 6 2.32 8.10 -5.03
C HIS A 6 1.46 7.26 -4.09
N TYR A 7 0.98 6.13 -4.59
CA TYR A 7 -0.03 5.31 -3.92
C TYR A 7 0.46 3.88 -3.75
N PHE A 8 0.34 3.35 -2.53
CA PHE A 8 0.48 1.92 -2.26
C PHE A 8 -0.90 1.29 -2.07
N LEU A 9 -1.22 0.27 -2.87
CA LEU A 9 -2.54 -0.35 -2.84
C LEU A 9 -2.51 -1.70 -2.12
N ASP A 10 -3.55 -2.00 -1.35
CA ASP A 10 -3.82 -3.35 -0.85
C ASP A 10 -4.48 -4.24 -1.93
N THR A 11 -4.55 -5.55 -1.65
CA THR A 11 -5.16 -6.54 -2.55
C THR A 11 -6.64 -6.21 -2.85
N ASN A 12 -7.37 -5.69 -1.87
CA ASN A 12 -8.79 -5.38 -1.99
C ASN A 12 -9.05 -4.15 -2.87
N ALA A 13 -8.21 -3.13 -2.78
CA ALA A 13 -8.23 -1.95 -3.62
C ALA A 13 -7.86 -2.34 -5.05
N LEU A 14 -6.81 -3.15 -5.25
CA LEU A 14 -6.40 -3.63 -6.57
C LEU A 14 -7.48 -4.45 -7.27
N THR A 15 -8.20 -5.31 -6.55
CA THR A 15 -9.26 -6.15 -7.12
C THR A 15 -10.54 -5.39 -7.46
N ARG A 16 -10.74 -4.20 -6.87
CA ARG A 16 -11.86 -3.31 -7.20
C ARG A 16 -11.66 -2.50 -8.48
N LEU A 17 -10.42 -2.35 -8.95
CA LEU A 17 -10.10 -1.64 -10.19
C LEU A 17 -10.32 -2.55 -11.40
N HIS A 18 -10.91 -1.99 -12.46
CA HIS A 18 -11.01 -2.68 -13.74
C HIS A 18 -9.61 -2.77 -14.39
N PRO A 19 -9.28 -3.84 -15.15
CA PRO A 19 -7.97 -3.97 -15.81
C PRO A 19 -7.57 -2.77 -16.69
N LYS A 20 -8.56 -2.06 -17.26
CA LYS A 20 -8.33 -0.82 -18.01
C LYS A 20 -7.81 0.32 -17.12
N GLU A 21 -8.32 0.44 -15.90
CA GLU A 21 -7.89 1.44 -14.92
C GLU A 21 -6.48 1.12 -14.41
N ARG A 22 -6.20 -0.17 -14.14
CA ARG A 22 -4.86 -0.66 -13.71
C ARG A 22 -3.76 -0.56 -14.77
N THR A 23 -4.12 -0.23 -16.00
CA THR A 23 -3.18 -0.09 -17.11
C THR A 23 -3.13 1.33 -17.67
N GLY A 24 -3.88 2.26 -17.06
CA GLY A 24 -3.84 3.68 -17.41
C GLY A 24 -2.51 4.33 -17.01
N ASN A 25 -2.15 5.42 -17.71
CA ASN A 25 -0.87 6.11 -17.50
C ASN A 25 -0.68 6.60 -16.06
N PHE A 26 -1.73 7.17 -15.47
CA PHE A 26 -1.69 7.62 -14.07
C PHE A 26 -1.38 6.47 -13.13
N PHE A 27 -2.11 5.35 -13.24
CA PHE A 27 -1.90 4.18 -12.40
C PHE A 27 -0.47 3.65 -12.55
N MET A 28 0.00 3.47 -13.79
CA MET A 28 1.33 2.92 -14.06
C MET A 28 2.48 3.82 -13.60
N LYS A 29 2.24 5.13 -13.46
CA LYS A 29 3.26 6.11 -13.04
C LYS A 29 3.26 6.35 -11.53
N ASN A 30 2.08 6.41 -10.93
CA ASN A 30 1.91 6.89 -9.56
C ASN A 30 1.62 5.77 -8.56
N CYS A 31 1.33 4.54 -8.99
CA CYS A 31 1.01 3.43 -8.10
C CYS A 31 2.17 2.46 -7.94
N HIS A 32 2.27 1.89 -6.74
CA HIS A 32 3.27 0.90 -6.35
C HIS A 32 2.57 -0.23 -5.58
N ILE A 33 3.09 -1.45 -5.72
CA ILE A 33 2.52 -2.65 -5.11
C ILE A 33 3.63 -3.37 -4.35
N PRO A 34 3.61 -3.40 -3.00
CA PRO A 34 4.58 -4.17 -2.24
C PRO A 34 4.61 -5.64 -2.68
N SER A 35 5.79 -6.27 -2.75
CA SER A 35 5.91 -7.68 -3.20
C SER A 35 4.97 -8.62 -2.42
N SER A 36 4.76 -8.35 -1.13
CA SER A 36 3.82 -9.10 -0.29
C SER A 36 2.38 -9.06 -0.79
N VAL A 37 1.91 -7.88 -1.23
CA VAL A 37 0.57 -7.68 -1.80
C VAL A 37 0.48 -8.33 -3.17
N LEU A 38 1.52 -8.14 -4.01
CA LEU A 38 1.55 -8.72 -5.36
C LEU A 38 1.43 -10.26 -5.31
N ASN A 39 2.04 -10.90 -4.32
CA ASN A 39 1.96 -12.35 -4.10
C ASN A 39 0.57 -12.82 -3.64
N GLU A 40 -0.23 -11.93 -3.03
CA GLU A 40 -1.59 -12.25 -2.55
C GLU A 40 -2.65 -12.08 -3.65
N VAL A 41 -2.44 -11.17 -4.58
CA VAL A 41 -3.38 -10.82 -5.68
C VAL A 41 -3.70 -12.01 -6.62
N GLY A 42 -2.97 -13.12 -6.53
CA GLY A 42 -3.25 -14.35 -7.30
C GLY A 42 -2.72 -14.26 -8.74
N ASP A 43 -3.58 -14.52 -9.72
CA ASP A 43 -3.18 -14.55 -11.15
C ASP A 43 -4.13 -13.74 -12.06
N PRO A 44 -4.19 -12.40 -11.90
CA PRO A 44 -5.02 -11.56 -12.76
C PRO A 44 -4.47 -11.53 -14.20
N ILE A 45 -5.35 -11.27 -15.17
CA ILE A 45 -5.01 -11.27 -16.61
C ILE A 45 -3.90 -10.27 -16.98
N ASP A 46 -3.76 -9.21 -16.20
CA ASP A 46 -2.79 -8.12 -16.32
C ASP A 46 -1.64 -8.23 -15.31
N LYS A 47 -1.43 -9.39 -14.67
CA LYS A 47 -0.36 -9.62 -13.69
C LYS A 47 1.01 -9.18 -14.18
N GLY A 48 1.35 -9.48 -15.44
CA GLY A 48 2.63 -9.07 -16.01
C GLY A 48 2.86 -7.56 -15.99
N LYS A 49 1.79 -6.75 -16.09
CA LYS A 49 1.87 -5.29 -15.93
C LYS A 49 1.89 -4.89 -14.45
N LEU A 50 1.10 -5.53 -13.60
CA LEU A 50 1.13 -5.27 -12.16
C LEU A 50 2.51 -5.56 -11.54
N SER A 51 3.20 -6.59 -12.04
CA SER A 51 4.57 -6.92 -11.63
C SER A 51 5.58 -5.82 -11.95
N THR A 52 5.33 -4.93 -12.92
CA THR A 52 6.24 -3.79 -13.17
C THR A 52 6.10 -2.69 -12.13
N LEU A 53 5.04 -2.74 -11.31
CA LEU A 53 4.79 -1.81 -10.20
C LEU A 53 5.26 -2.37 -8.86
N GLU A 54 5.98 -3.49 -8.88
CA GLU A 54 6.47 -4.14 -7.67
C GLU A 54 7.38 -3.21 -6.88
N TYR A 55 7.07 -3.03 -5.60
CA TYR A 55 7.94 -2.40 -4.63
C TYR A 55 8.63 -3.50 -3.79
N PRO A 56 9.96 -3.71 -3.94
CA PRO A 56 10.65 -4.83 -3.35
C PRO A 56 10.75 -4.71 -1.83
N ILE A 57 10.48 -5.81 -1.14
CA ILE A 57 10.70 -5.91 0.31
C ILE A 57 12.18 -6.07 0.62
N ASN A 58 12.71 -5.20 1.48
CA ASN A 58 14.10 -5.23 1.92
C ASN A 58 14.21 -5.37 3.46
N ALA A 59 15.43 -5.49 3.96
CA ALA A 59 15.69 -5.68 5.40
C ALA A 59 15.15 -4.53 6.27
N LYS A 60 15.11 -3.30 5.76
CA LYS A 60 14.58 -2.13 6.48
C LYS A 60 13.06 -2.17 6.60
N ILE A 61 12.37 -2.63 5.56
CA ILE A 61 10.92 -2.88 5.63
C ILE A 61 10.63 -3.96 6.67
N LEU A 62 11.41 -5.05 6.73
CA LEU A 62 11.25 -6.09 7.75
C LEU A 62 11.47 -5.58 9.18
N GLU A 63 12.43 -4.67 9.37
CA GLU A 63 12.66 -3.99 10.66
C GLU A 63 11.43 -3.17 11.08
N ILE A 64 10.79 -2.47 10.14
CA ILE A 64 9.56 -1.72 10.40
C ILE A 64 8.37 -2.65 10.67
N VAL A 65 8.25 -3.78 9.96
CA VAL A 65 7.22 -4.78 10.23
C VAL A 65 7.31 -5.25 11.69
N LYS A 66 8.51 -5.51 12.23
CA LYS A 66 8.68 -5.86 13.64
C LYS A 66 8.13 -4.77 14.56
N ARG A 67 8.45 -3.50 14.29
CA ARG A 67 7.96 -2.34 15.07
C ARG A 67 6.44 -2.20 15.01
N ILE A 68 5.81 -2.52 13.88
CA ILE A 68 4.35 -2.56 13.75
C ILE A 68 3.79 -3.66 14.64
N MET A 69 4.33 -4.88 14.54
CA MET A 69 3.86 -6.03 15.31
C MET A 69 4.03 -5.83 16.83
N GLU A 70 5.09 -5.14 17.27
CA GLU A 70 5.30 -4.78 18.68
C GLU A 70 4.24 -3.82 19.26
N LYS A 71 3.52 -3.08 18.42
CA LYS A 71 2.43 -2.18 18.84
C LYS A 71 1.06 -2.88 18.92
N LEU A 72 0.94 -4.09 18.37
CA LEU A 72 -0.32 -4.83 18.38
C LEU A 72 -0.48 -5.56 19.72
N ASP A 73 -1.72 -5.59 20.22
CA ASP A 73 -2.07 -6.49 21.32
C ASP A 73 -1.99 -7.95 20.82
N ILE A 74 -1.53 -8.87 21.67
CA ILE A 74 -1.36 -10.28 21.29
C ILE A 74 -2.68 -10.98 20.91
N HIS A 75 -3.82 -10.42 21.32
CA HIS A 75 -5.16 -10.91 20.96
C HIS A 75 -5.80 -10.11 19.83
N ASP A 76 -5.18 -9.02 19.38
CA ASP A 76 -5.63 -8.26 18.21
C ASP A 76 -5.26 -9.01 16.92
N THR A 77 -6.29 -9.56 16.27
CA THR A 77 -6.18 -10.27 15.00
C THR A 77 -6.72 -9.46 13.82
N SER A 78 -6.99 -8.16 14.03
CA SER A 78 -7.62 -7.30 13.02
C SER A 78 -6.69 -6.93 11.88
N LEU A 79 -5.42 -6.64 12.16
CA LEU A 79 -4.42 -6.33 11.13
C LEU A 79 -3.86 -7.60 10.47
N VAL A 80 -3.56 -8.62 11.29
CA VAL A 80 -3.05 -9.90 10.80
C VAL A 80 -3.60 -11.00 11.69
N ASN A 81 -4.21 -12.00 11.07
CA ASN A 81 -4.72 -13.17 11.76
C ASN A 81 -3.86 -14.37 11.40
N LEU A 82 -2.80 -14.58 12.18
CA LEU A 82 -1.84 -15.68 12.01
C LEU A 82 -2.50 -17.06 12.16
N TYR A 83 -3.55 -17.17 12.99
CA TYR A 83 -4.28 -18.44 13.18
C TYR A 83 -5.08 -18.86 11.94
N SER A 84 -5.44 -17.90 11.08
CA SER A 84 -6.21 -18.15 9.85
C SER A 84 -5.42 -17.86 8.57
N ASN A 85 -4.15 -17.49 8.71
CA ASN A 85 -3.28 -17.03 7.61
C ASN A 85 -3.92 -15.92 6.75
N LYS A 86 -4.48 -14.89 7.40
CA LYS A 86 -5.13 -13.74 6.75
C LYS A 86 -4.45 -12.42 7.11
N GLY A 87 -4.45 -11.45 6.20
CA GLY A 87 -3.87 -10.12 6.40
C GLY A 87 -2.34 -10.13 6.50
N THR A 88 -1.67 -11.17 5.98
CA THR A 88 -0.20 -11.28 6.08
C THR A 88 0.51 -10.21 5.26
N ALA A 89 -0.13 -9.67 4.23
CA ALA A 89 0.40 -8.57 3.42
C ALA A 89 0.24 -7.20 4.09
N ASP A 90 -0.72 -7.04 5.01
CA ASP A 90 -1.11 -5.75 5.58
C ASP A 90 0.02 -5.09 6.39
N PRO A 91 0.75 -5.79 7.30
CA PRO A 91 1.91 -5.19 7.97
C PRO A 91 3.00 -4.74 6.99
N PHE A 92 3.18 -5.46 5.89
CA PHE A 92 4.19 -5.12 4.88
C PHE A 92 3.77 -3.91 4.05
N LEU A 93 2.48 -3.77 3.74
CA LEU A 93 1.94 -2.59 3.07
C LEU A 93 2.21 -1.33 3.88
N VAL A 94 1.86 -1.35 5.17
CA VAL A 94 2.09 -0.20 6.06
C VAL A 94 3.60 0.04 6.24
N ALA A 95 4.40 -1.01 6.46
CA ALA A 95 5.84 -0.87 6.60
C ALA A 95 6.51 -0.27 5.36
N THR A 96 6.04 -0.62 4.17
CA THR A 96 6.54 -0.07 2.89
C THR A 96 6.23 1.43 2.78
N ALA A 97 5.03 1.85 3.17
CA ALA A 97 4.65 3.26 3.18
C ALA A 97 5.45 4.08 4.19
N ILE A 98 5.66 3.55 5.42
CA ILE A 98 6.54 4.18 6.42
C ILE A 98 7.95 4.33 5.87
N TYR A 99 8.50 3.26 5.29
CA TYR A 99 9.85 3.26 4.73
C TYR A 99 10.00 4.31 3.62
N ALA A 100 9.06 4.35 2.66
CA ALA A 100 9.07 5.30 1.56
C ALA A 100 9.00 6.74 2.07
N ARG A 101 8.10 7.04 3.01
CA ARG A 101 8.00 8.36 3.64
C ARG A 101 9.29 8.75 4.36
N ASP A 102 9.89 7.84 5.12
CA ASP A 102 11.12 8.12 5.87
C ASP A 102 12.30 8.46 4.94
N LEU A 103 12.33 7.90 3.71
CA LEU A 103 13.31 8.30 2.69
C LEU A 103 13.06 9.73 2.18
N GLU A 104 11.80 10.12 2.02
CA GLU A 104 11.42 11.46 1.54
C GLU A 104 11.59 12.55 2.61
N ALA A 105 11.53 12.20 3.90
CA ALA A 105 11.64 13.15 5.01
C ALA A 105 12.94 13.98 5.03
N THR A 106 13.97 13.53 4.31
CA THR A 106 15.26 14.23 4.19
C THR A 106 15.35 15.15 2.98
N LYS A 107 14.34 15.18 2.11
CA LYS A 107 14.36 15.92 0.84
C LYS A 107 13.65 17.26 0.95
N LEU A 108 14.13 18.24 0.17
CA LEU A 108 13.52 19.57 0.07
C LEU A 108 12.20 19.56 -0.71
N PHE A 109 12.07 18.66 -1.68
CA PHE A 109 10.85 18.39 -2.45
C PHE A 109 10.51 16.92 -2.26
N SER A 110 9.74 16.65 -1.21
CA SER A 110 9.34 15.30 -0.83
C SER A 110 8.17 14.81 -1.69
N THR A 111 8.24 13.57 -2.13
CA THR A 111 7.08 12.85 -2.66
C THR A 111 6.18 12.42 -1.51
N LEU A 112 4.86 12.58 -1.68
CA LEU A 112 3.87 12.08 -0.73
C LEU A 112 3.52 10.62 -1.06
N TYR A 113 3.55 9.74 -0.06
CA TYR A 113 3.14 8.35 -0.20
C TYR A 113 1.87 8.10 0.61
N ILE A 114 0.82 7.63 -0.08
CA ILE A 114 -0.51 7.38 0.49
C ILE A 114 -0.85 5.89 0.38
N VAL A 115 -1.37 5.30 1.44
CA VAL A 115 -1.92 3.94 1.41
C VAL A 115 -3.39 3.97 0.98
N VAL A 116 -3.73 3.16 -0.02
CA VAL A 116 -5.11 2.95 -0.48
C VAL A 116 -5.62 1.66 0.11
N SER A 117 -6.49 1.77 1.12
CA SER A 117 -7.10 0.62 1.78
C SER A 117 -8.47 0.95 2.35
N ASN A 118 -9.38 -0.02 2.27
CA ASN A 118 -10.66 0.04 2.96
C ASN A 118 -10.62 -0.67 4.33
N ASP A 119 -9.52 -1.31 4.68
CA ASP A 119 -9.36 -2.01 5.94
C ASP A 119 -9.13 -1.03 7.10
N LYS A 120 -9.96 -1.13 8.13
CA LYS A 120 -9.90 -0.22 9.29
C LYS A 120 -8.65 -0.46 10.14
N ALA A 121 -8.16 -1.69 10.23
CA ALA A 121 -6.95 -2.02 10.98
C ALA A 121 -5.71 -1.47 10.27
N VAL A 122 -5.64 -1.59 8.94
CA VAL A 122 -4.59 -0.96 8.12
C VAL A 122 -4.56 0.54 8.35
N ARG A 123 -5.71 1.21 8.18
CA ARG A 123 -5.82 2.66 8.37
C ARG A 123 -5.44 3.11 9.77
N LYS A 124 -5.91 2.42 10.81
CA LYS A 124 -5.56 2.70 12.20
C LYS A 124 -4.04 2.63 12.43
N ILE A 125 -3.37 1.64 11.87
CA ILE A 125 -1.93 1.48 12.04
C ILE A 125 -1.17 2.55 11.24
N CYS A 126 -1.60 2.85 10.01
CA CYS A 126 -1.06 4.00 9.27
C CYS A 126 -1.17 5.30 10.07
N ASP A 127 -2.32 5.58 10.68
CA ASP A 127 -2.53 6.75 11.53
C ASP A 127 -1.57 6.74 12.75
N CYS A 128 -1.36 5.59 13.41
CA CYS A 128 -0.41 5.44 14.51
C CYS A 128 1.05 5.71 14.14
N PHE A 129 1.36 5.69 12.84
CA PHE A 129 2.69 5.91 12.32
C PHE A 129 2.77 7.15 11.44
N ASP A 130 1.78 8.04 11.41
CA ASP A 130 1.75 9.25 10.58
C ASP A 130 1.91 8.97 9.06
N VAL A 131 1.22 7.94 8.57
CA VAL A 131 1.12 7.61 7.14
C VAL A 131 -0.29 7.93 6.66
N GLU A 132 -0.40 8.71 5.59
CA GLU A 132 -1.69 9.09 5.03
C GLU A 132 -2.41 7.89 4.38
N THR A 133 -3.73 7.83 4.56
CA THR A 133 -4.57 6.80 3.95
C THR A 133 -5.80 7.36 3.27
N ILE A 134 -6.21 6.73 2.16
CA ILE A 134 -7.49 6.97 1.49
C ILE A 134 -8.20 5.66 1.22
N ASP A 135 -9.52 5.70 1.04
CA ASP A 135 -10.29 4.54 0.62
C ASP A 135 -10.28 4.35 -0.91
N SER A 136 -10.67 3.15 -1.37
CA SER A 136 -10.73 2.85 -2.80
C SER A 136 -11.69 3.75 -3.58
N THR A 137 -12.72 4.30 -2.94
CA THR A 137 -13.71 5.16 -3.62
C THR A 137 -13.10 6.52 -3.93
N THR A 138 -12.38 7.09 -2.97
CA THR A 138 -11.60 8.32 -3.13
C THR A 138 -10.53 8.14 -4.19
N PHE A 139 -9.80 7.01 -4.14
CA PHE A 139 -8.78 6.69 -5.14
C PHE A 139 -9.37 6.53 -6.54
N LEU A 140 -10.54 5.90 -6.69
CA LEU A 140 -11.23 5.78 -7.98
C LEU A 140 -11.61 7.15 -8.57
N THR A 141 -12.01 8.12 -7.74
CA THR A 141 -12.27 9.49 -8.20
C THR A 141 -10.98 10.13 -8.70
N ILE A 142 -9.88 10.03 -7.94
CA ILE A 142 -8.56 10.54 -8.36
C ILE A 142 -8.13 9.92 -9.69
N LEU A 143 -8.32 8.61 -9.85
CA LEU A 143 -7.97 7.92 -11.09
C LEU A 143 -8.76 8.48 -12.26
N LYS A 144 -10.09 8.66 -12.12
CA LYS A 144 -10.96 9.20 -13.17
C LYS A 144 -10.63 10.65 -13.54
N ASP A 145 -10.24 11.47 -12.57
CA ASP A 145 -9.86 12.87 -12.82
C ASP A 145 -8.51 13.00 -13.56
N ASN A 146 -7.72 11.92 -13.58
CA ASN A 146 -6.39 11.86 -14.19
C ASN A 146 -6.27 10.85 -15.36
N THR A 147 -7.42 10.38 -15.89
CA THR A 147 -7.47 9.47 -17.06
C THR A 147 -7.92 10.23 -18.30
#